data_AF-G6Y598-F1
#
_entry.id   AF-G6Y598-F1
#
_cell.length_a   1.000
_cell.length_b   1.000
_cell.length_c   1.000
_cell.angle_alpha   90.00
_cell.angle_beta   90.00
_cell.angle_gamma   90.00
#
_symmetry.space_group_name_H-M   'P 1'
#
loop_
_entity.id
_entity.type
_entity.pdbx_description
1 polymer ?
#
loop_
_entity_poly.entity_id
_entity_poly.type
_entity_poly.pdbx_seq_one_letter_code
_entity_poly.pdbx_strand_id
1 'polypeptide(L)'
;MSILEKIAAPGTPPPTLVPGSDGSLQIEWHAHEFDIEVDILRVNEVSAWMFDHRTDVETELELTNDFAEVAKWVEDLARRATGNAIAAAA
;
A
#
# COMPACT_ATOMS: atom_id res chain seq x y z
N MET A 1 -5.58 -2.00 -17.94
CA MET A 1 -5.64 -1.27 -16.67
C MET A 1 -4.43 -1.69 -15.86
N SER A 2 -3.58 -0.72 -15.50
CA SER A 2 -2.35 -0.94 -14.72
C SER A 2 -2.66 -1.24 -13.26
N ILE A 3 -1.65 -1.69 -12.49
CA ILE A 3 -1.80 -1.96 -11.05
C ILE A 3 -2.17 -0.66 -10.30
N LEU A 4 -1.47 0.44 -10.58
CA LEU A 4 -1.73 1.74 -9.94
C LEU A 4 -3.16 2.23 -10.19
N GLU A 5 -3.69 2.03 -11.40
CA GLU A 5 -5.09 2.37 -11.70
C GLU A 5 -6.11 1.55 -10.89
N LYS A 6 -5.73 0.35 -10.41
CA LYS A 6 -6.60 -0.50 -9.58
C LYS A 6 -6.52 -0.20 -8.09
N ILE A 7 -5.38 0.28 -7.61
CA ILE A 7 -5.14 0.44 -6.16
C ILE A 7 -5.10 1.89 -5.68
N ALA A 8 -4.80 2.86 -6.56
CA ALA A 8 -4.73 4.26 -6.15
C ALA A 8 -6.10 4.80 -5.75
N ALA A 9 -6.17 5.41 -4.57
CA ALA A 9 -7.38 6.06 -4.05
C ALA A 9 -7.19 7.59 -3.95
N PRO A 10 -8.26 8.39 -4.08
CA PRO A 10 -8.19 9.82 -3.81
C PRO A 10 -7.72 10.11 -2.38
N GLY A 11 -6.76 11.03 -2.23
CA GLY A 11 -6.22 11.41 -0.92
C GLY A 11 -5.10 10.51 -0.40
N THR A 12 -4.77 9.41 -1.10
CA THR A 12 -3.57 8.64 -0.80
C THR A 12 -2.33 9.47 -1.13
N PRO A 13 -1.30 9.52 -0.26
CA PRO A 13 0.00 10.06 -0.65
C PRO A 13 0.58 9.32 -1.87
N PRO A 14 1.40 9.98 -2.71
CA PRO A 14 2.09 9.30 -3.80
C PRO A 14 2.97 8.15 -3.29
N PRO A 15 2.98 6.98 -3.95
CA PRO A 15 3.91 5.91 -3.58
C PRO A 15 5.35 6.28 -3.88
N THR A 16 6.26 5.58 -3.21
CA THR A 16 7.66 5.45 -3.63
C THR A 16 7.86 4.24 -4.52
N LEU A 17 8.83 4.32 -5.42
CA LEU A 17 9.31 3.19 -6.20
C LEU A 17 10.68 2.80 -5.70
N VAL A 18 10.84 1.57 -5.24
CA VAL A 18 12.07 1.09 -4.59
C VAL A 18 12.55 -0.18 -5.31
N PRO A 19 13.83 -0.27 -5.69
CA PRO A 19 14.38 -1.52 -6.22
C PRO A 19 14.45 -2.58 -5.12
N GLY A 20 13.94 -3.77 -5.41
CA GLY A 20 14.12 -4.94 -4.55
C GLY A 20 15.56 -5.45 -4.57
N SER A 21 15.99 -6.09 -3.48
CA SER A 21 17.36 -6.64 -3.36
C SER A 21 17.64 -7.79 -4.33
N ASP A 22 16.60 -8.44 -4.84
CA ASP A 22 16.64 -9.49 -5.85
C ASP A 22 16.53 -8.96 -7.29
N GLY A 23 16.46 -7.64 -7.46
CA GLY A 23 16.31 -6.96 -8.75
C GLY A 23 14.86 -6.72 -9.17
N SER A 24 13.89 -6.99 -8.30
CA SER A 24 12.48 -6.62 -8.49
C SER A 24 12.25 -5.10 -8.38
N LEU A 25 11.00 -4.68 -8.56
CA LEU A 25 10.56 -3.31 -8.30
C LEU A 25 9.36 -3.33 -7.35
N GLN A 26 9.47 -2.54 -6.29
CA GLN A 26 8.47 -2.39 -5.25
C GLN A 26 7.77 -1.03 -5.39
N ILE A 27 6.46 -1.03 -5.18
CA ILE A 27 5.63 0.15 -5.01
C ILE A 27 5.25 0.20 -3.53
N GLU A 28 5.60 1.29 -2.84
CA GLU A 28 5.50 1.35 -1.40
C GLU A 28 4.82 2.62 -0.90
N TRP A 29 4.17 2.50 0.25
CA TRP A 29 3.67 3.61 1.04
C TRP A 29 4.07 3.40 2.50
N HIS A 30 4.75 4.40 3.06
CA HIS A 30 5.06 4.48 4.49
C HIS A 30 4.48 5.78 5.03
N ALA A 31 3.27 5.73 5.59
CA ALA A 31 2.64 6.90 6.15
C ALA A 31 1.61 6.54 7.23
N HIS A 32 1.41 7.46 8.18
CA HIS A 32 0.35 7.35 9.18
C HIS A 32 0.36 6.04 9.98
N GLU A 33 1.56 5.57 10.36
CA GLU A 33 1.75 4.31 11.12
C GLU A 33 1.20 3.09 10.37
N PHE A 34 1.22 3.15 9.04
CA PHE A 34 0.68 2.14 8.15
C PHE A 34 1.60 1.99 6.94
N ASP A 35 2.20 0.81 6.83
CA ASP A 35 3.13 0.47 5.77
C ASP A 35 2.46 -0.48 4.78
N ILE A 36 2.66 -0.23 3.49
CA ILE A 36 2.18 -1.09 2.40
C ILE A 36 3.32 -1.24 1.40
N GLU A 37 3.64 -2.48 1.05
CA GLU A 37 4.63 -2.82 0.03
C GLU A 37 3.97 -3.71 -1.04
N VAL A 38 4.24 -3.44 -2.31
CA VAL A 38 3.76 -4.24 -3.45
C VAL A 38 4.95 -4.55 -4.34
N ASP A 39 5.45 -5.78 -4.25
CA ASP A 39 6.60 -6.28 -4.98
C ASP A 39 6.18 -6.97 -6.28
N ILE A 40 6.59 -6.39 -7.41
CA ILE A 40 6.30 -6.92 -8.74
C ILE A 40 7.42 -7.89 -9.15
N LEU A 41 7.25 -9.17 -8.82
CA LEU A 41 8.23 -10.21 -9.12
C LEU A 41 8.26 -10.56 -10.61
N ARG A 42 7.09 -10.69 -11.23
CA ARG A 42 6.89 -10.84 -12.69
C ARG A 42 5.43 -10.55 -13.07
N VAL A 43 5.11 -10.65 -14.35
CA VAL A 43 3.74 -10.42 -14.84
C VAL A 43 2.76 -11.40 -14.19
N ASN A 44 1.76 -10.87 -13.48
CA ASN A 44 0.76 -11.62 -12.71
C ASN A 44 1.33 -12.47 -11.55
N GLU A 45 2.48 -12.08 -11.01
CA GLU A 45 3.03 -12.66 -9.78
C GLU A 45 3.59 -11.51 -8.97
N VAL A 46 2.82 -11.13 -7.95
CA VAL A 46 3.05 -9.96 -7.13
C VAL A 46 2.92 -10.39 -5.68
N SER A 47 3.90 -10.07 -4.85
CA SER A 47 3.76 -10.17 -3.40
C SER A 47 3.33 -8.82 -2.86
N ALA A 48 2.38 -8.80 -1.93
CA ALA A 48 1.94 -7.59 -1.27
C ALA A 48 1.98 -7.78 0.24
N TRP A 49 2.50 -6.80 0.94
CA TRP A 49 2.67 -6.81 2.38
C TRP A 49 2.08 -5.52 2.97
N MET A 50 1.49 -5.64 4.17
CA MET A 50 0.97 -4.52 4.92
C MET A 50 1.26 -4.71 6.40
N PHE A 51 1.62 -3.60 7.06
CA PHE A 51 1.81 -3.56 8.50
C PHE A 51 1.18 -2.33 9.13
N ASP A 52 0.33 -2.56 10.12
CA ASP A 52 -0.28 -1.52 10.94
C ASP A 52 0.43 -1.40 12.29
N HIS A 53 1.26 -0.37 12.44
CA HIS A 53 2.02 -0.13 13.66
C HIS A 53 1.13 0.20 14.87
N ARG A 54 -0.13 0.60 14.65
CA ARG A 54 -1.06 0.94 15.75
C ARG A 54 -1.65 -0.30 16.39
N THR A 55 -1.86 -1.35 15.61
CA THR A 55 -2.50 -2.59 16.06
C THR A 55 -1.54 -3.78 16.12
N ASP A 56 -0.31 -3.62 15.64
CA ASP A 56 0.69 -4.69 15.51
C ASP A 56 0.17 -5.84 14.62
N VAL A 57 -0.56 -5.48 13.56
CA VAL A 57 -1.14 -6.43 12.60
C VAL A 57 -0.33 -6.40 11.33
N GLU A 58 0.08 -7.60 10.90
CA GLU A 58 0.81 -7.84 9.67
C GLU A 58 -0.06 -8.70 8.72
N THR A 59 0.01 -8.42 7.42
CA THR A 59 -0.65 -9.25 6.41
C THR A 59 0.20 -9.33 5.15
N GLU A 60 0.39 -10.54 4.65
CA GLU A 60 1.11 -10.82 3.40
C GLU A 60 0.20 -11.60 2.44
N LEU A 61 0.22 -11.22 1.17
CA LEU A 61 -0.62 -11.79 0.11
C LEU A 61 0.19 -12.06 -1.15
N GLU A 62 0.02 -13.27 -1.69
CA GLU A 62 0.46 -13.62 -3.04
C GLU A 62 -0.67 -13.33 -4.02
N LEU A 63 -0.41 -12.45 -4.98
CA LEU A 63 -1.41 -11.89 -5.89
C LEU A 63 -1.08 -12.22 -7.34
N THR A 64 -2.13 -12.30 -8.14
CA THR A 64 -2.02 -12.44 -9.60
C THR A 64 -2.55 -11.20 -10.30
N ASN A 65 -3.87 -11.13 -10.53
CA ASN A 65 -4.53 -10.03 -11.22
C ASN A 65 -5.61 -9.32 -10.39
N ASP A 66 -5.93 -9.86 -9.23
CA ASP A 66 -6.84 -9.26 -8.25
C ASP A 66 -6.05 -8.51 -7.18
N PHE A 67 -6.37 -7.23 -7.01
CA PHE A 67 -5.72 -6.31 -6.09
C PHE A 67 -6.74 -5.68 -5.14
N ALA A 68 -7.95 -6.27 -5.01
CA ALA A 68 -9.02 -5.70 -4.22
C ALA A 68 -8.63 -5.49 -2.75
N GLU A 69 -7.84 -6.40 -2.17
CA GLU A 69 -7.42 -6.27 -0.77
C GLU A 69 -6.37 -5.16 -0.59
N VAL A 70 -5.39 -5.08 -1.50
CA VAL A 70 -4.40 -3.99 -1.53
C VAL A 70 -5.09 -2.64 -1.72
N ALA A 71 -6.11 -2.56 -2.58
CA ALA A 71 -6.89 -1.35 -2.76
C ALA A 71 -7.55 -0.90 -1.44
N LYS A 72 -8.10 -1.82 -0.64
CA LYS A 72 -8.65 -1.49 0.68
C LYS A 72 -7.58 -0.94 1.63
N TRP A 73 -6.38 -1.52 1.64
CA TRP A 73 -5.26 -1.01 2.44
C TRP A 73 -4.89 0.42 2.05
N VAL A 74 -4.80 0.70 0.74
CA VAL A 74 -4.47 2.03 0.21
C VAL A 74 -5.58 3.05 0.52
N GLU A 75 -6.85 2.62 0.51
CA GLU A 75 -7.97 3.45 0.96
C GLU A 75 -7.92 3.72 2.48
N ASP A 76 -7.56 2.73 3.30
CA ASP A 76 -7.38 2.91 4.74
C ASP A 76 -6.25 3.89 5.03
N LEU A 77 -5.15 3.80 4.30
CA LEU A 77 -4.06 4.78 4.37
C LEU A 77 -4.57 6.21 4.09
N ALA A 78 -5.36 6.39 3.03
CA ALA A 78 -5.94 7.69 2.69
C ALA A 78 -6.89 8.20 3.79
N ARG A 79 -7.73 7.32 4.35
CA ARG A 79 -8.63 7.67 5.46
C ARG A 79 -7.88 8.14 6.70
N ARG A 80 -6.74 7.51 7.01
CA ARG A 80 -5.87 7.89 8.15
C ARG A 80 -5.26 9.28 7.97
N ALA A 81 -4.91 9.66 6.74
CA ALA A 81 -4.42 11.01 6.44
C ALA A 81 -5.45 12.08 6.85
N THR A 82 -6.72 11.87 6.48
CA THR A 82 -7.81 12.81 6.77
C THR A 82 -8.19 12.81 8.26
N GLY A 83 -8.17 11.64 8.91
CA GLY A 83 -8.46 11.48 10.34
C GLY A 83 -7.43 12.17 11.25
N ASN A 84 -6.15 12.14 10.89
CA ASN A 84 -5.12 12.87 11.63
C ASN A 84 -5.20 14.39 11.40
N ALA A 85 -5.60 14.84 10.21
CA ALA A 85 -5.75 16.27 9.91
C ALA A 85 -6.84 16.95 10.75
N ILE A 86 -7.96 16.27 11.01
CA ILE A 86 -9.03 16.77 11.89
C ILE A 86 -8.66 16.73 13.38
N ALA A 87 -7.87 15.74 13.82
CA ALA A 87 -7.41 15.66 15.20
C ALA A 87 -6.32 16.70 15.54
N ALA A 88 -5.47 17.06 14.58
CA ALA A 88 -4.42 18.08 14.77
C ALA A 88 -4.94 19.53 14.72
N ALA A 89 -6.19 19.75 14.31
CA ALA A 89 -6.81 21.07 14.19
C ALA A 89 -7.78 21.43 15.35
N ALA A 90 -7.88 20.58 16.38
CA ALA A 90 -8.69 20.76 17.58
C ALA A 90 -7.82 21.07 18.80
#